data_AF-A0A2X1PHG1-F1
#
_entry.id   AF-A0A2X1PHG1-F1
#
_cell.length_a   1.000
_cell.length_b   1.000
_cell.length_c   1.000
_cell.angle_alpha   90.00
_cell.angle_beta   90.00
_cell.angle_gamma   90.00
#
_symmetry.space_group_name_H-M   'P 1'
#
loop_
_entity.id
_entity.type
_entity.pdbx_description
1 polymer ?
#
loop_
_entity_poly.entity_id
_entity_poly.type
_entity_poly.pdbx_seq_one_letter_code
_entity_poly.pdbx_strand_id
1 'polypeptide(L)' 'MKFVIAPDSFKESLTALEVATAIETGFKRVFPMRTM' A
#
# COMPACT_ATOMS: atom_id res chain seq x y z
N MET A 1 -10.18 6.16 8.84
CA MET A 1 -10.60 5.41 7.63
C MET A 1 -10.04 4.00 7.72
N LYS A 2 -10.76 2.96 7.27
CA LYS A 2 -10.22 1.59 7.20
C LYS A 2 -10.13 1.17 5.73
N PHE A 3 -8.92 0.92 5.24
CA PHE A 3 -8.65 0.42 3.89
C PHE A 3 -8.11 -1.00 3.98
N VAL A 4 -8.60 -1.89 3.11
CA VAL A 4 -8.04 -3.24 2.94
C VAL A 4 -7.23 -3.24 1.66
N ILE A 5 -5.94 -3.56 1.77
CA ILE A 5 -5.02 -3.66 0.63
C ILE A 5 -4.72 -5.15 0.44
N ALA A 6 -5.26 -5.75 -0.63
CA ALA A 6 -5.08 -7.15 -0.97
C ALA A 6 -4.53 -7.28 -2.40
N PRO A 7 -3.24 -6.97 -2.62
CA PRO A 7 -2.61 -7.07 -3.92
C PRO A 7 -2.14 -8.49 -4.20
N ASP A 8 -1.97 -8.80 -5.47
CA ASP A 8 -1.24 -9.98 -5.92
C ASP A 8 0.24 -9.63 -6.13
N SER A 9 1.07 -10.64 -6.38
CA SER A 9 2.47 -10.44 -6.76
C SER A 9 2.58 -9.91 -8.19
N PHE A 10 3.64 -9.14 -8.46
CA PHE A 10 4.11 -8.94 -9.82
C PHE A 10 5.12 -10.03 -10.15
N LYS A 11 4.73 -10.94 -11.05
CA LYS A 11 5.57 -12.05 -11.51
C LYS A 11 6.96 -11.56 -11.93
N GLU A 12 8.01 -12.19 -11.38
CA GLU A 12 9.43 -11.84 -11.57
C GLU A 12 9.86 -10.42 -11.14
N SER A 13 9.03 -9.69 -10.36
CA SER A 13 9.35 -8.31 -9.99
C SER A 13 9.18 -8.01 -8.50
N LEU A 14 7.96 -8.13 -7.98
CA LEU A 14 7.64 -7.76 -6.60
C LEU A 14 6.73 -8.82 -5.98
N THR A 15 7.04 -9.19 -4.74
CA THR A 15 6.16 -10.01 -3.91
C THR A 15 4.88 -9.25 -3.57
N ALA A 16 3.78 -9.96 -3.29
CA ALA A 16 2.52 -9.34 -2.90
C ALA A 16 2.68 -8.40 -1.68
N LEU A 17 3.60 -8.72 -0.76
CA LEU A 17 3.91 -7.86 0.38
C LEU A 17 4.54 -6.53 -0.05
N GLU A 18 5.51 -6.55 -0.95
CA GLU A 18 6.17 -5.33 -1.45
C GLU A 18 5.19 -4.44 -2.20
N VAL A 19 4.27 -5.06 -2.96
CA VAL A 19 3.18 -4.32 -3.61
C VAL A 19 2.26 -3.68 -2.58
N ALA A 20 1.90 -4.41 -1.52
CA ALA A 20 1.06 -3.85 -0.45
C ALA A 20 1.74 -2.66 0.23
N THR A 21 3.05 -2.75 0.51
CA THR A 21 3.84 -1.66 1.10
C THR A 21 3.94 -0.45 0.17
N ALA A 22 4.12 -0.66 -1.13
CA ALA A 22 4.17 0.42 -2.11
C ALA A 22 2.83 1.16 -2.21
N ILE A 23 1.71 0.41 -2.24
CA ILE A 23 0.35 0.98 -2.25
C ILE A 23 0.09 1.75 -0.95
N GLU A 24 0.42 1.17 0.22
CA GLU A 24 0.25 1.84 1.51
C GLU A 24 1.03 3.17 1.59
N THR A 25 2.26 3.18 1.08
CA THR A 25 3.10 4.39 1.02
C THR A 25 2.48 5.46 0.11
N GLY A 26 1.95 5.06 -1.05
CA GLY A 26 1.19 5.96 -1.92
C GLY A 26 -0.05 6.54 -1.23
N PHE A 27 -0.81 5.70 -0.55
CA PHE A 27 -1.99 6.10 0.20
C PHE A 27 -1.66 7.09 1.33
N LYS A 28 -0.60 6.84 2.10
CA LYS A 28 -0.14 7.75 3.17
C LYS A 28 0.23 9.15 2.65
N ARG A 29 0.72 9.27 1.41
CA ARG A 29 1.07 10.55 0.78
C ARG A 29 -0.16 11.36 0.36
N VAL A 30 -1.17 10.69 -0.19
CA VAL A 30 -2.39 11.35 -0.72
C VAL A 30 -3.42 11.59 0.39
N PHE A 31 -3.53 10.64 1.32
CA PHE A 31 -4.39 10.70 2.50
C PHE A 31 -3.51 10.71 3.75
N PRO A 32 -2.84 11.84 4.05
CA PRO A 32 -2.12 11.95 5.30
C PRO A 32 -3.11 11.72 6.43
N MET A 33 -2.90 10.66 7.22
CA MET A 33 -3.59 10.51 8.49
C MET A 33 -3.09 11.66 9.36
N ARG A 34 -3.85 12.74 9.38
CA ARG A 34 -3.59 13.91 10.23
C ARG A 34 -3.84 13.48 11.67
N THR A 35 -2.82 12.90 12.29
CA THR A 35 -2.72 12.88 13.75
C THR A 35 -2.42 14.32 14.17
N MET A 36 -3.39 14.94 14.83
CA MET A 36 -3.15 16.10 15.68
C MET A 36 -2.26 15.70 16.85
#